data_AF-A0A8B7TU26-F1
#
_entry.id   AF-A0A8B7TU26-F1
#
_cell.length_a   1.000
_cell.length_b   1.000
_cell.length_c   1.000
_cell.angle_alpha   90.00
_cell.angle_beta   90.00
_cell.angle_gamma   90.00
#
_symmetry.space_group_name_H-M   'P 1'
#
loop_
_entity.id
_entity.type
_entity.pdbx_description
1 polymer ?
#
loop_
_entity_poly.entity_id
_entity_poly.type
_entity_poly.pdbx_seq_one_letter_code
_entity_poly.pdbx_strand_id
1 'polypeptide(L)'
;MVVSETEVLLNELEKMLQQALEPTATPDESEEAQGEEINTGEKLLICSPEAPEGSPFHGHHEEDYLIIDGIKLKAGECIKNITNKFKEIDALMSEF
;
A
#
# COMPACT_ATOMS: atom_id res chain seq x y z
N MET A 1 39.60 -22.69 5.40
CA MET A 1 39.27 -21.67 4.39
C MET A 1 37.74 -21.57 4.36
N VAL A 2 37.15 -20.82 5.30
CA VAL A 2 35.68 -20.71 5.49
C VAL A 2 35.12 -19.45 4.81
N VAL A 3 36.00 -18.54 4.39
CA VAL A 3 35.68 -17.29 3.69
C VAL A 3 34.97 -17.54 2.36
N SER A 4 35.21 -18.70 1.73
CA SER A 4 34.67 -19.05 0.42
C SER A 4 33.17 -19.38 0.43
N GLU A 5 32.65 -19.96 1.52
CA GLU A 5 31.22 -20.30 1.60
C GLU A 5 30.37 -19.02 1.74
N THR A 6 30.85 -18.06 2.53
CA THR A 6 30.19 -16.75 2.68
C THR A 6 30.29 -15.90 1.42
N GLU A 7 31.40 -16.00 0.67
CA GLU A 7 31.60 -15.27 -0.59
C GLU A 7 30.66 -15.77 -1.70
N VAL A 8 30.41 -17.08 -1.75
CA VAL A 8 29.43 -17.67 -2.68
C VAL A 8 28.02 -17.17 -2.38
N LEU A 9 27.63 -17.13 -1.11
CA LEU A 9 26.30 -16.64 -0.70
C LEU A 9 26.10 -15.15 -1.03
N LEU A 10 27.14 -14.33 -0.82
CA LEU A 10 27.08 -12.89 -1.14
C LEU A 10 26.92 -12.64 -2.65
N ASN A 11 27.63 -13.41 -3.49
CA ASN A 11 27.49 -13.33 -4.96
C ASN A 11 26.09 -13.77 -5.43
N GLU A 12 25.49 -14.78 -4.80
CA GLU A 12 24.13 -15.23 -5.13
C GLU A 12 23.10 -14.14 -4.83
N LEU A 13 23.24 -13.47 -3.69
CA LEU A 13 22.38 -12.35 -3.27
C LEU A 13 22.47 -11.15 -4.22
N GLU A 14 23.69 -10.77 -4.63
CA GLU A 14 23.91 -9.69 -5.60
C GLU A 14 23.21 -9.98 -6.93
N LYS A 15 23.33 -11.22 -7.42
CA LYS A 15 22.66 -11.66 -8.65
C LYS A 15 21.13 -11.56 -8.55
N MET A 16 20.55 -11.95 -7.41
CA MET A 16 19.10 -11.83 -7.17
C MET A 16 18.63 -10.38 -7.14
N LEU A 17 19.41 -9.48 -6.54
CA LEU A 17 19.11 -8.04 -6.53
C LEU A 17 19.17 -7.43 -7.93
N GLN A 18 20.16 -7.83 -8.74
CA GLN A 18 20.26 -7.38 -10.14
C GLN A 18 19.06 -7.86 -10.97
N GLN A 19 18.64 -9.11 -10.77
CA GLN A 19 17.48 -9.69 -11.47
C GLN A 19 16.16 -9.01 -11.07
N ALA A 20 16.02 -8.58 -9.82
CA ALA A 20 14.85 -7.86 -9.36
C ALA A 20 14.80 -6.40 -9.84
N LEU A 21 15.97 -5.81 -10.15
CA LEU A 21 16.07 -4.43 -10.61
C LEU A 21 15.72 -4.27 -12.09
N GLU A 22 15.98 -5.29 -12.92
CA GLU A 22 15.54 -5.30 -14.31
C GLU A 22 14.04 -5.60 -14.35
N PRO A 23 13.16 -4.64 -14.72
CA PRO A 23 11.77 -4.98 -15.00
C PRO A 23 11.80 -5.97 -16.16
N THR A 24 11.28 -7.17 -15.91
CA THR A 24 11.12 -8.22 -16.91
C THR A 24 10.47 -7.62 -18.16
N ALA A 25 11.29 -7.20 -19.12
CA ALA A 25 10.85 -6.78 -20.43
C ALA A 25 10.34 -8.06 -21.09
N THR A 26 9.02 -8.23 -21.03
CA THR A 26 8.31 -9.20 -21.85
C THR A 26 8.66 -8.94 -23.32
N PRO A 27 8.95 -9.96 -24.13
CA PRO A 27 9.17 -9.76 -25.54
C PRO A 27 7.87 -9.24 -26.16
N ASP A 28 8.02 -8.08 -26.79
CA ASP A 28 7.06 -7.44 -27.67
C ASP A 28 6.80 -8.36 -28.88
N GLU A 29 5.57 -8.87 -28.99
CA GLU A 29 4.96 -9.33 -30.24
C GLU A 29 3.46 -9.59 -30.00
N SER A 30 2.64 -8.54 -30.12
CA SER A 30 1.34 -8.60 -30.81
C SER A 30 0.66 -7.23 -30.75
N GLU A 31 0.61 -6.59 -31.92
CA GLU A 31 -0.12 -5.36 -32.20
C GLU A 31 -1.64 -5.54 -32.01
N GLU A 32 -2.27 -4.44 -31.57
CA GLU A 32 -3.65 -4.00 -31.85
C GLU A 32 -4.86 -4.81 -31.31
N ALA A 33 -5.41 -4.34 -30.18
CA ALA A 33 -6.86 -4.13 -30.02
C ALA A 33 -7.16 -3.11 -28.89
N GLN A 34 -7.10 -1.84 -29.25
CA GLN A 34 -8.03 -0.76 -28.90
C GLN A 34 -9.04 -1.00 -27.74
N GLY A 35 -8.98 -0.16 -26.69
CA GLY A 35 -10.14 0.12 -25.83
C GLY A 35 -9.84 0.71 -24.45
N GLU A 36 -9.97 2.04 -24.33
CA GLU A 36 -10.10 2.85 -23.10
C GLU A 36 -8.88 2.98 -22.15
N GLU A 37 -8.02 3.92 -22.54
CA GLU A 37 -7.18 4.70 -21.62
C GLU A 37 -8.08 5.60 -20.76
N ILE A 38 -8.40 5.17 -19.54
CA ILE A 38 -8.82 6.11 -18.49
C ILE A 38 -7.58 6.80 -17.92
N ASN A 39 -7.12 7.78 -18.70
CA ASN A 39 -6.62 9.04 -18.19
C ASN A 39 -7.46 9.45 -16.97
N THR A 40 -6.89 9.33 -15.77
CA THR A 40 -7.22 10.27 -14.69
C THR A 40 -5.95 10.44 -13.89
N GLY A 41 -5.04 11.24 -14.45
CA GLY A 41 -3.86 11.70 -13.76
C GLY A 41 -4.26 12.27 -12.40
N GLU A 42 -3.52 11.86 -11.38
CA GLU A 42 -3.43 12.54 -10.10
C GLU A 42 -3.17 14.02 -10.38
N LYS A 43 -4.23 14.82 -10.38
CA LYS A 43 -4.12 16.26 -10.28
C LYS A 43 -3.56 16.51 -8.89
N LEU A 44 -2.23 16.63 -8.82
CA LEU A 44 -1.52 17.30 -7.74
C LEU A 44 -2.19 18.68 -7.57
N LEU A 45 -3.14 18.75 -6.64
CA LEU A 45 -3.84 19.97 -6.30
C LEU A 45 -2.83 20.89 -5.63
N ILE A 46 -2.37 21.86 -6.42
CA ILE A 46 -1.60 23.01 -5.94
C ILE A 46 -2.42 23.68 -4.83
N CYS A 47 -1.91 23.63 -3.60
CA CYS A 47 -2.44 24.40 -2.48
C CYS A 47 -2.41 25.90 -2.83
N SER A 48 -3.58 26.51 -2.98
CA SER A 48 -3.75 27.96 -2.95
C SER A 48 -4.41 28.34 -1.63
N PRO A 49 -3.87 29.31 -0.86
CA PRO A 49 -4.49 29.73 0.38
C PRO A 49 -5.35 30.96 0.11
N GLU A 50 -6.66 30.80 -0.12
CA GLU A 50 -7.60 31.87 0.21
C GLU A 50 -9.03 31.32 0.36
N ALA A 51 -9.60 31.53 1.55
CA ALA A 51 -10.91 31.04 1.97
C ALA A 51 -12.07 31.77 1.27
N PRO A 52 -13.31 31.27 1.43
CA PRO A 52 -14.20 32.04 2.27
C PRO A 52 -14.99 31.20 3.29
N GLU A 53 -15.25 31.86 4.42
CA GLU A 53 -16.10 31.42 5.53
C GLU A 53 -17.50 30.97 5.07
N GLY A 54 -18.02 29.94 5.77
CA GLY A 54 -19.46 29.86 6.00
C GLY A 54 -20.25 28.82 5.21
N SER A 55 -19.74 27.60 5.05
CA SER A 55 -20.63 26.44 4.92
C SER A 55 -20.63 25.67 6.24
N PRO A 56 -21.78 25.19 6.76
CA PRO A 56 -21.73 24.08 7.69
C PRO A 56 -21.18 22.93 6.86
N PHE A 57 -19.87 22.72 6.94
CA PHE A 57 -19.21 21.54 6.41
C PHE A 57 -19.86 20.36 7.14
N HIS A 58 -20.96 19.88 6.59
CA HIS A 58 -21.39 18.52 6.79
C HIS A 58 -20.37 17.72 6.02
N GLY A 59 -19.21 17.53 6.67
CA GLY A 59 -18.18 16.64 6.20
C GLY A 59 -18.85 15.29 6.10
N HIS A 60 -19.33 14.96 4.90
CA HIS A 60 -19.54 13.60 4.51
C HIS A 60 -18.14 12.99 4.59
N HIS A 61 -17.79 12.50 5.77
CA HIS A 61 -16.57 11.74 6.00
C HIS A 61 -16.77 10.46 5.21
N GLU A 62 -16.36 10.50 3.95
CA GLU A 62 -16.26 9.31 3.13
C GLU A 62 -15.16 8.45 3.78
N GLU A 63 -15.59 7.43 4.51
CA GLU A 63 -14.66 6.52 5.16
C GLU A 63 -13.89 5.75 4.10
N ASP A 64 -12.56 5.70 4.24
CA ASP A 64 -11.72 4.89 3.37
C ASP A 64 -12.07 3.41 3.51
N TYR A 65 -12.29 2.74 2.38
CA TYR A 65 -12.53 1.30 2.32
C TYR A 65 -11.31 0.59 1.75
N LEU A 66 -10.99 -0.56 2.33
CA LEU A 66 -9.99 -1.49 1.81
C LEU A 66 -10.69 -2.75 1.31
N ILE A 67 -10.23 -3.32 0.20
CA ILE A 67 -10.72 -4.61 -0.28
C ILE A 67 -9.60 -5.63 -0.08
N ILE A 68 -9.84 -6.61 0.79
CA ILE A 68 -8.89 -7.69 1.08
C ILE A 68 -9.65 -9.00 0.88
N ASP A 69 -9.11 -9.93 0.08
CA ASP A 69 -9.75 -11.20 -0.28
C ASP A 69 -11.17 -11.05 -0.87
N GLY A 70 -11.42 -9.95 -1.59
CA GLY A 70 -12.75 -9.63 -2.13
C GLY A 70 -13.74 -9.11 -1.09
N ILE A 71 -13.32 -8.91 0.15
CA ILE A 71 -14.14 -8.39 1.24
C ILE A 71 -13.89 -6.88 1.37
N LYS A 72 -14.96 -6.09 1.28
CA LYS A 72 -14.93 -4.64 1.50
C LYS A 72 -14.95 -4.33 2.99
N LEU A 73 -13.90 -3.71 3.48
CA LEU A 73 -13.67 -3.39 4.89
C LEU A 73 -13.61 -1.88 5.09
N LYS A 74 -14.26 -1.37 6.13
CA LYS A 74 -14.16 0.04 6.56
C LYS A 74 -12.90 0.23 7.39
N ALA A 75 -12.01 1.13 6.99
CA ALA A 75 -10.75 1.35 7.69
C ALA A 75 -10.97 1.71 9.18
N GLY A 76 -11.92 2.61 9.46
CA GLY A 76 -12.26 3.01 10.83
C GLY A 76 -12.74 1.86 11.71
N GLU A 77 -13.55 0.95 11.15
CA GLU A 77 -14.04 -0.23 11.86
C GLU A 77 -12.92 -1.24 12.15
N CYS A 78 -12.06 -1.51 11.15
CA CYS A 78 -10.90 -2.38 11.32
C CYS A 78 -9.95 -1.88 12.41
N ILE A 79 -9.60 -0.59 12.39
CA ILE A 79 -8.72 0.03 13.38
C ILE A 79 -9.33 -0.07 14.78
N LYS A 80 -10.63 0.21 14.91
CA LYS A 80 -11.34 0.09 16.19
C LYS A 80 -11.32 -1.34 16.72
N ASN A 81 -11.57 -2.32 15.85
CA ASN A 81 -11.55 -3.73 16.20
C ASN A 81 -10.16 -4.18 16.69
N ILE A 82 -9.10 -3.81 15.96
CA ILE A 82 -7.71 -4.10 16.34
C ILE A 82 -7.40 -3.47 17.71
N THR A 83 -7.75 -2.20 17.90
CA THR A 83 -7.53 -1.49 19.16
C THR A 83 -8.22 -2.16 20.35
N ASN A 84 -9.45 -2.65 20.16
CA ASN A 84 -10.18 -3.36 21.21
C ASN A 84 -9.49 -4.68 21.60
N LYS A 85 -8.96 -5.42 20.61
CA LYS A 85 -8.19 -6.65 20.88
C LYS A 85 -6.93 -6.37 21.68
N PHE A 86 -6.21 -5.29 21.39
CA PHE A 86 -5.06 -4.89 22.21
C PHE A 86 -5.45 -4.59 23.65
N LYS A 87 -6.57 -3.90 23.88
CA LYS A 87 -7.06 -3.65 25.25
C LYS A 87 -7.41 -4.93 26.01
N GLU A 88 -7.98 -5.92 25.32
CA GLU A 88 -8.27 -7.23 25.91
C GLU A 88 -6.98 -7.96 26.29
N ILE A 89 -5.96 -7.92 25.43
CA ILE A 89 -4.63 -8.47 25.72
C ILE A 89 -4.01 -7.73 26.91
N ASP A 90 -4.05 -6.40 26.93
CA ASP A 90 -3.50 -5.60 28.03
C ASP A 90 -4.18 -5.94 29.37
N ALA A 91 -5.51 -6.10 29.37
CA ALA A 91 -6.26 -6.52 30.55
C ALA A 91 -5.81 -7.91 31.02
N LEU A 92 -5.69 -8.87 30.10
CA LEU A 92 -5.23 -10.23 30.40
C LEU A 92 -3.78 -10.23 30.95
N MET A 93 -2.89 -9.43 30.39
CA MET A 93 -1.51 -9.30 30.83
C MET A 93 -1.39 -8.64 32.20
N SER A 94 -2.34 -7.77 32.57
CA SER A 94 -2.34 -7.10 33.86
C SER A 94 -2.85 -7.99 35.01
N GLU A 95 -3.43 -9.16 34.73
CA GLU A 95 -3.87 -10.14 35.73
C GLU A 95 -2.72 -11.04 36.25
N PHE A 96 -1.51 -10.91 35.69
CA PHE A 96 -0.29 -11.63 36.09
C PHE A 96 0.73 -10.70 36.75
#